data_AF-Q89LC9-F1
#
_entry.id   AF-Q89LC9-F1
#
_cell.length_a   1.000
_cell.length_b   1.000
_cell.length_c   1.000
_cell.angle_alpha   90.00
_cell.angle_beta   90.00
_cell.angle_gamma   90.00
#
_symmetry.space_group_name_H-M   'P 1'
#
loop_
_entity.id
_entity.type
_entity.pdbx_description
1 polymer ?
#
loop_
_entity_poly.entity_id
_entity_poly.type
_entity_poly.pdbx_seq_one_letter_code
_entity_poly.pdbx_strand_id
1 'polypeptide(L)'
;MSPPPIDGDDAELDRAEAALRAAQDRSATLKAALTEVDQQLEALERTKAEIADRKVRAETAAEIELLVRELTQVGAEFNSIAARLSEHTARAVPVVFDALGLDKFMAICRAEVPAALELVSKLLRAHADAVVAGTASAELPRPDDGTAQVPAPAQPPKEPHFKYSPVKQSLKGLIAR
;
A
#
# COMPACT_ATOMS: atom_id res chain seq x y z
N MET A 1 -75.16 -49.02 41.56
CA MET A 1 -73.70 -48.94 41.73
C MET A 1 -73.25 -47.61 41.15
N SER A 2 -72.95 -46.63 42.01
CA SER A 2 -72.27 -45.40 41.58
C SER A 2 -70.77 -45.69 41.47
N PRO A 3 -70.08 -45.18 40.45
CA PRO A 3 -68.64 -45.33 40.35
C PRO A 3 -67.93 -44.59 41.50
N PRO A 4 -66.79 -45.09 41.99
CA PRO A 4 -66.06 -44.47 43.08
C PRO A 4 -65.49 -43.11 42.64
N PRO A 5 -65.35 -42.13 43.56
CA PRO A 5 -64.69 -40.88 43.24
C PRO A 5 -63.22 -41.18 42.94
N ILE A 6 -62.72 -40.63 41.84
CA ILE A 6 -61.30 -40.60 41.56
C ILE A 6 -60.75 -39.46 42.41
N ASP A 7 -60.32 -39.77 43.64
CA ASP A 7 -59.51 -38.86 44.43
C ASP A 7 -58.15 -38.74 43.73
N GLY A 8 -58.07 -37.79 42.80
CA GLY A 8 -56.79 -37.32 42.29
C GLY A 8 -56.05 -36.66 43.46
N ASP A 9 -54.79 -37.04 43.67
CA ASP A 9 -53.94 -36.39 44.67
C ASP A 9 -53.56 -34.99 44.16
N ASP A 10 -54.51 -34.05 44.29
CA ASP A 10 -54.39 -32.66 43.84
C ASP A 10 -53.12 -31.99 44.40
N ALA A 11 -52.65 -32.43 45.57
CA ALA A 11 -51.43 -31.92 46.19
C ALA A 11 -50.14 -32.40 45.49
N GLU A 12 -50.15 -33.57 44.84
CA GLU A 12 -49.05 -34.01 43.97
C GLU A 12 -49.04 -33.26 42.64
N LEU A 13 -50.22 -33.02 42.08
CA LEU A 13 -50.36 -32.24 40.86
C LEU A 13 -49.89 -30.79 41.08
N ASP A 14 -50.32 -30.13 42.16
CA ASP A 14 -49.89 -28.78 42.52
C ASP A 14 -48.37 -28.67 42.67
N ARG A 15 -47.73 -29.68 43.29
CA ARG A 15 -46.27 -29.75 43.43
C ARG A 15 -45.57 -29.90 42.09
N ALA A 16 -46.07 -30.77 41.20
CA ALA A 16 -45.53 -30.95 39.87
C ALA A 16 -45.68 -29.68 39.01
N GLU A 17 -46.81 -28.99 39.10
CA GLU A 17 -47.04 -27.72 38.42
C GLU A 17 -46.12 -26.61 38.94
N ALA A 18 -45.94 -26.50 40.26
CA ALA A 18 -45.02 -25.53 40.85
C ALA A 18 -43.57 -25.79 40.38
N ALA A 19 -43.15 -27.06 40.33
CA ALA A 19 -41.84 -27.44 39.83
C ALA A 19 -41.67 -27.11 38.32
N LEU A 20 -42.72 -27.33 37.52
CA LEU A 20 -42.73 -26.97 36.11
C LEU A 20 -42.60 -25.46 35.90
N ARG A 21 -43.36 -24.64 36.65
CA ARG A 21 -43.26 -23.17 36.60
C ARG A 21 -41.85 -22.71 36.96
N ALA A 22 -41.29 -23.23 38.06
CA ALA A 22 -39.91 -22.91 38.46
C ALA A 22 -38.86 -23.30 37.40
N ALA A 23 -39.04 -24.44 36.73
CA ALA A 23 -38.17 -24.86 35.63
C ALA A 23 -38.30 -23.96 34.39
N GLN A 24 -39.52 -23.53 34.06
CA GLN A 24 -39.80 -22.60 32.96
C GLN A 24 -39.18 -21.23 33.23
N ASP A 25 -39.33 -20.69 34.45
CA ASP A 25 -38.74 -19.41 34.85
C ASP A 25 -37.21 -19.45 34.78
N ARG A 26 -36.61 -20.57 35.24
CA ARG A 26 -35.17 -20.78 35.13
C ARG A 26 -34.73 -20.89 33.67
N SER A 27 -35.49 -21.57 32.82
CA SER A 27 -35.21 -21.65 31.38
C SER A 27 -35.27 -20.28 30.73
N ALA A 28 -36.28 -19.46 31.04
CA ALA A 28 -36.41 -18.10 30.54
C ALA A 28 -35.23 -17.23 30.98
N THR A 29 -34.85 -17.30 32.26
CA THR A 29 -33.69 -16.59 32.82
C THR A 29 -32.40 -16.98 32.12
N LEU A 30 -32.16 -18.28 31.92
CA LEU A 30 -30.94 -18.77 31.24
C LEU A 30 -30.90 -18.37 29.77
N LYS A 31 -32.05 -18.37 29.08
CA LYS A 31 -32.13 -17.89 27.68
C LYS A 31 -31.79 -16.40 27.59
N ALA A 32 -32.31 -15.58 28.51
CA ALA A 32 -31.98 -14.16 28.56
C ALA A 32 -30.48 -13.93 28.80
N ALA A 33 -29.89 -14.65 29.77
CA ALA A 33 -28.46 -14.59 30.03
C ALA A 33 -27.62 -15.05 28.83
N LEU A 34 -28.05 -16.08 28.11
CA LEU A 34 -27.38 -16.54 26.89
C LEU A 34 -27.39 -15.46 25.81
N THR A 35 -28.53 -14.81 25.58
CA THR A 35 -28.63 -13.69 24.62
C THR A 35 -27.73 -12.52 25.01
N GLU A 36 -27.60 -12.21 26.31
CA GLU A 36 -26.68 -11.17 26.78
C GLU A 36 -25.22 -11.55 26.50
N VAL A 37 -24.84 -12.80 26.77
CA VAL A 37 -23.49 -13.30 26.46
C VAL A 37 -23.20 -13.25 24.96
N ASP A 38 -24.15 -13.63 24.12
CA ASP A 38 -24.00 -13.57 22.65
C ASP A 38 -23.76 -12.12 22.20
N GLN A 39 -24.50 -11.14 22.74
CA GLN A 39 -24.30 -9.72 22.45
C GLN A 39 -22.93 -9.21 22.91
N GLN A 40 -22.47 -9.63 24.10
CA GLN A 40 -21.14 -9.30 24.60
C GLN A 40 -20.03 -9.91 23.74
N LEU A 41 -20.23 -11.14 23.27
CA LEU A 41 -19.29 -11.83 22.39
C LEU A 41 -19.18 -11.11 21.04
N GLU A 42 -20.30 -10.76 20.41
CA GLU A 42 -20.30 -9.96 19.18
C GLU A 42 -19.58 -8.61 19.35
N ALA A 43 -19.80 -7.93 20.48
CA ALA A 43 -19.14 -6.65 20.78
C ALA A 43 -17.62 -6.81 20.94
N LEU A 44 -17.18 -7.88 21.62
CA LEU A 44 -15.76 -8.20 21.79
C LEU A 44 -15.10 -8.57 20.46
N GLU A 45 -15.78 -9.34 19.61
CA GLU A 45 -15.26 -9.70 18.29
C GLU A 45 -15.08 -8.48 17.39
N ARG A 46 -16.06 -7.55 17.38
CA ARG A 46 -15.93 -6.26 16.68
C ARG A 46 -14.76 -5.45 17.21
N THR A 47 -14.64 -5.33 18.53
CA THR A 47 -13.54 -4.60 19.19
C THR A 47 -12.18 -5.21 18.83
N LYS A 48 -12.08 -6.55 18.81
CA LYS A 48 -10.85 -7.26 18.43
C LYS A 48 -10.47 -6.97 16.98
N ALA A 49 -11.44 -6.99 16.07
CA ALA A 49 -11.21 -6.68 14.66
C ALA A 49 -10.72 -5.23 14.47
N GLU A 50 -11.33 -4.27 15.17
CA GLU A 50 -10.91 -2.87 15.14
C GLU A 50 -9.48 -2.67 15.68
N ILE A 51 -9.12 -3.35 16.77
CA ILE A 51 -7.75 -3.28 17.31
C ILE A 51 -6.75 -3.87 16.32
N ALA A 52 -7.08 -4.99 15.67
CA ALA A 52 -6.22 -5.61 14.68
C ALA A 52 -5.98 -4.68 13.47
N ASP A 53 -7.04 -4.07 12.92
CA ASP A 53 -6.93 -3.11 11.81
C ASP A 53 -6.09 -1.89 12.20
N ARG A 54 -6.34 -1.29 13.38
CA ARG A 54 -5.54 -0.16 13.88
C ARG A 54 -4.07 -0.51 14.04
N LYS A 55 -3.77 -1.72 14.51
CA LYS A 55 -2.41 -2.19 14.67
C LYS A 55 -1.68 -2.27 13.32
N VAL A 56 -2.30 -2.92 12.33
CA VAL A 56 -1.72 -3.04 10.98
C VAL A 56 -1.48 -1.65 10.36
N ARG A 57 -2.44 -0.73 10.49
CA ARG A 57 -2.27 0.66 10.01
C ARG A 57 -1.12 1.38 10.69
N ALA A 58 -0.97 1.21 12.00
CA ALA A 58 0.12 1.82 12.77
C ALA A 58 1.48 1.25 12.36
N GLU A 59 1.56 -0.07 12.12
CA GLU A 59 2.78 -0.74 11.62
C GLU A 59 3.16 -0.20 10.24
N THR A 60 2.21 -0.12 9.30
CA THR A 60 2.45 0.44 7.96
C THR A 60 2.89 1.90 8.00
N ALA A 61 2.27 2.73 8.84
CA ALA A 61 2.70 4.13 9.00
C ALA A 61 4.13 4.23 9.55
N ALA A 62 4.52 3.33 10.47
CA ALA A 62 5.87 3.28 11.01
C ALA A 62 6.90 2.84 9.95
N GLU A 63 6.56 1.87 9.10
CA GLU A 63 7.41 1.42 7.99
C GLU A 63 7.62 2.55 6.95
N ILE A 64 6.58 3.32 6.64
CA ILE A 64 6.69 4.49 5.76
C ILE A 64 7.63 5.55 6.37
N GLU A 65 7.51 5.84 7.66
CA GLU A 65 8.39 6.81 8.32
C GLU A 65 9.85 6.31 8.38
N LEU A 66 10.07 4.99 8.50
CA LEU A 66 11.40 4.42 8.37
C LEU A 66 11.99 4.68 6.98
N LEU A 67 11.23 4.42 5.91
CA LEU A 67 11.65 4.68 4.53
C LEU A 67 12.00 6.17 4.32
N VAL A 68 11.22 7.09 4.90
CA VAL A 68 11.50 8.52 4.84
C VAL A 68 12.85 8.87 5.50
N ARG A 69 13.16 8.26 6.64
CA ARG A 69 14.45 8.46 7.33
C ARG A 69 15.61 7.94 6.49
N GLU A 70 15.47 6.76 5.90
CA GLU A 70 16.47 6.17 5.02
C GLU A 70 16.73 7.05 3.79
N LEU A 71 15.67 7.52 3.11
CA LEU A 71 15.79 8.45 1.99
C LEU A 71 16.49 9.75 2.38
N THR A 72 16.18 10.28 3.56
CA THR A 72 16.80 11.50 4.07
C THR A 72 18.30 11.29 4.32
N GLN A 73 18.67 10.16 4.92
CA GLN A 73 20.07 9.80 5.15
C GLN A 73 20.84 9.65 3.83
N VAL A 74 20.32 8.84 2.90
CA VAL A 74 20.93 8.63 1.58
C VAL A 74 21.06 9.95 0.82
N GLY A 75 20.05 10.83 0.90
CA GLY A 75 20.09 12.16 0.31
C GLY A 75 21.23 13.03 0.86
N ALA A 76 21.47 13.00 2.17
CA ALA A 76 22.56 13.74 2.79
C ALA A 76 23.94 13.21 2.37
N GLU A 77 24.09 11.88 2.32
CA GLU A 77 25.31 11.22 1.83
C GLU A 77 25.59 11.56 0.37
N PHE A 78 24.56 11.49 -0.48
CA PHE A 78 24.65 11.89 -1.89
C PHE A 78 25.11 13.36 -2.04
N ASN A 79 24.50 14.29 -1.30
CA ASN A 79 24.85 15.71 -1.39
C ASN A 79 26.32 15.96 -0.98
N SER A 80 26.82 15.25 0.03
CA SER A 80 28.23 15.29 0.43
C SER A 80 29.16 14.77 -0.68
N ILE A 81 28.81 13.65 -1.30
CA ILE A 81 29.58 13.07 -2.41
C ILE A 81 29.57 14.00 -3.62
N ALA A 82 28.41 14.55 -3.99
CA ALA A 82 28.27 15.47 -5.11
C ALA A 82 29.09 16.74 -4.91
N ALA A 83 29.14 17.28 -3.68
CA ALA A 83 29.98 18.43 -3.35
C ALA A 83 31.47 18.13 -3.54
N ARG A 84 31.94 16.98 -3.05
CA ARG A 84 33.34 16.54 -3.23
C ARG A 84 33.68 16.31 -4.69
N LEU A 85 32.79 15.69 -5.46
CA LEU A 85 33.02 15.44 -6.88
C LEU A 85 33.12 16.75 -7.67
N SER A 86 32.23 17.71 -7.42
CA SER A 86 32.30 19.07 -7.98
C SER A 86 33.63 19.77 -7.65
N GLU A 87 34.12 19.67 -6.42
CA GLU A 87 35.41 20.26 -6.04
C GLU A 87 36.59 19.64 -6.82
N HIS A 88 36.60 18.31 -6.97
CA HIS A 88 37.64 17.63 -7.74
C HIS A 88 37.58 17.95 -9.24
N THR A 89 36.38 18.01 -9.82
CA THR A 89 36.22 18.29 -11.25
C THR A 89 36.49 19.75 -11.56
N ALA A 90 36.12 20.69 -10.70
CA ALA A 90 36.48 22.10 -10.80
C ALA A 90 38.01 22.29 -10.84
N ARG A 91 38.76 21.55 -10.01
CA ARG A 91 40.24 21.54 -10.06
C ARG A 91 40.82 20.92 -11.33
N ALA A 92 40.09 20.01 -11.98
CA ALA A 92 40.53 19.36 -13.21
C ALA A 92 40.26 20.22 -14.46
N VAL A 93 39.32 21.18 -14.43
CA VAL A 93 38.95 22.02 -15.58
C VAL A 93 40.15 22.67 -16.30
N PRO A 94 41.17 23.23 -15.62
CA PRO A 94 42.32 23.83 -16.30
C PRO A 94 43.19 22.83 -17.06
N VAL A 95 43.10 21.53 -16.73
CA VAL A 95 43.87 20.45 -17.35
C VAL A 95 43.04 19.74 -18.44
N VAL A 96 41.78 19.46 -18.13
CA VAL A 96 40.82 18.78 -19.01
C VAL A 96 39.53 19.57 -18.98
N PHE A 97 39.30 20.40 -20.01
CA PHE A 97 38.12 21.27 -20.08
C PHE A 97 36.80 20.48 -19.98
N ASP A 98 36.76 19.24 -20.49
CA ASP A 98 35.59 18.36 -20.41
C ASP A 98 35.13 18.07 -18.96
N ALA A 99 36.00 18.24 -17.97
CA ALA A 99 35.64 18.13 -16.55
C ALA A 99 34.60 19.19 -16.11
N LEU A 100 34.47 20.30 -16.84
CA LEU A 100 33.49 21.35 -16.57
C LEU A 100 32.06 20.80 -16.64
N GLY A 101 31.78 19.86 -17.55
CA GLY A 101 30.46 19.25 -17.67
C GLY A 101 30.05 18.52 -16.39
N LEU A 102 30.97 17.75 -15.80
CA LEU A 102 30.72 17.02 -14.57
C LEU A 102 30.62 17.95 -13.35
N ASP A 103 31.42 19.02 -13.26
CA ASP A 103 31.26 20.07 -12.24
C ASP A 103 29.85 20.69 -12.28
N LYS A 104 29.40 21.13 -13.46
CA LYS A 104 28.06 21.73 -13.62
C LYS A 104 26.96 20.74 -13.33
N PHE A 105 27.09 19.49 -13.76
CA PHE A 105 26.12 18.45 -13.46
C PHE A 105 25.99 18.20 -11.95
N MET A 106 27.11 18.08 -11.23
CA MET A 106 27.09 17.94 -9.77
C MET A 106 26.47 19.14 -9.06
N ALA A 107 26.73 20.37 -9.54
CA ALA A 107 26.10 21.57 -9.00
C ALA A 107 24.57 21.54 -9.17
N ILE A 108 24.06 21.08 -10.32
CA ILE A 108 22.62 20.90 -10.57
C ILE A 108 22.06 19.82 -9.63
N CYS A 109 22.70 18.66 -9.52
CA CYS A 109 22.26 17.60 -8.62
C CYS A 109 22.12 18.09 -7.17
N ARG A 110 23.06 18.91 -6.70
CA ARG A 110 23.01 19.49 -5.35
C ARG A 110 21.86 20.47 -5.13
N ALA A 111 21.32 21.08 -6.19
CA ALA A 111 20.16 21.94 -6.11
C ALA A 111 18.85 21.13 -6.18
N GLU A 112 18.77 20.20 -7.14
CA GLU A 112 17.51 19.53 -7.48
C GLU A 112 17.21 18.31 -6.60
N VAL A 113 18.22 17.49 -6.27
CA VAL A 113 18.00 16.24 -5.53
C VAL A 113 17.45 16.48 -4.12
N PRO A 114 17.95 17.43 -3.32
CA PRO A 114 17.38 17.71 -2.00
C PRO A 114 15.90 18.14 -2.08
N ALA A 115 15.55 19.00 -3.05
CA ALA A 115 14.17 19.45 -3.24
C ALA A 115 13.25 18.30 -3.67
N ALA A 116 13.71 17.43 -4.56
CA ALA A 116 12.97 16.24 -4.97
C ALA A 116 12.74 15.28 -3.79
N LEU A 117 13.77 15.03 -2.97
CA LEU A 117 13.65 14.16 -1.78
C LEU A 117 12.73 14.76 -0.72
N GLU A 118 12.70 16.08 -0.55
CA GLU A 118 11.77 16.76 0.35
C GLU A 118 10.32 16.55 -0.12
N LEU A 119 10.05 16.67 -1.42
CA LEU A 119 8.73 16.41 -2.00
C LEU A 119 8.30 14.95 -1.77
N VAL A 120 9.16 13.99 -2.08
CA VAL A 120 8.87 12.56 -1.88
C VAL A 120 8.59 12.27 -0.41
N SER A 121 9.39 12.84 0.50
CA SER A 121 9.20 12.68 1.94
C SER A 121 7.86 13.25 2.43
N LYS A 122 7.41 14.39 1.89
CA LYS A 122 6.08 14.95 2.18
C LYS A 122 4.96 14.04 1.69
N LEU A 123 5.09 13.49 0.47
CA LEU A 123 4.09 12.59 -0.10
C LEU A 123 3.99 11.27 0.67
N LEU A 124 5.12 10.71 1.09
CA LEU A 124 5.15 9.51 1.93
C LEU A 124 4.47 9.73 3.28
N ARG A 125 4.75 10.85 3.96
CA ARG A 125 4.07 11.16 5.23
C ARG A 125 2.58 11.39 5.06
N ALA A 126 2.17 12.12 4.01
CA ALA A 126 0.75 12.29 3.70
C ALA A 126 0.06 10.94 3.42
N HIS A 127 0.77 9.99 2.81
CA HIS A 127 0.27 8.64 2.64
C HIS A 127 0.15 7.90 3.98
N ALA A 128 1.14 7.98 4.87
CA ALA A 128 1.06 7.41 6.22
C ALA A 128 -0.14 7.97 7.01
N ASP A 129 -0.38 9.28 6.95
CA ASP A 129 -1.55 9.92 7.55
C ASP A 129 -2.86 9.34 6.97
N ALA A 130 -2.92 9.14 5.65
CA ALA A 130 -4.08 8.55 4.97
C ALA A 130 -4.32 7.07 5.36
N VAL A 131 -3.25 6.30 5.63
CA VAL A 131 -3.32 4.92 6.11
C VAL A 131 -3.93 4.89 7.51
N VAL A 132 -3.42 5.71 8.42
CA VAL A 132 -3.94 5.84 9.81
C VAL A 132 -5.38 6.33 9.81
N ALA A 133 -5.74 7.26 8.91
CA ALA A 133 -7.10 7.79 8.78
C ALA A 133 -8.12 6.81 8.17
N GLY A 134 -7.70 5.62 7.72
CA GLY A 134 -8.61 4.65 7.12
C GLY A 134 -8.89 4.87 5.63
N THR A 135 -8.31 5.90 5.03
CA THR A 135 -8.58 6.31 3.64
C THR A 135 -7.65 5.68 2.60
N ALA A 136 -6.55 5.07 3.06
CA ALA A 136 -5.62 4.31 2.23
C ALA A 136 -5.47 2.85 2.72
N SER A 137 -4.89 2.00 1.87
CA SER A 137 -4.62 0.59 2.17
C SER A 137 -3.76 0.46 3.43
N ALA A 138 -4.12 -0.47 4.30
CA ALA A 138 -3.35 -0.77 5.51
C ALA A 138 -2.10 -1.62 5.22
N GLU A 139 -1.97 -2.18 4.01
CA GLU A 139 -0.82 -2.98 3.60
C GLU A 139 0.05 -2.22 2.61
N LEU A 140 1.37 -2.23 2.84
CA LEU A 140 2.33 -1.77 1.84
C LEU A 140 2.36 -2.75 0.67
N PRO A 141 2.50 -2.24 -0.57
CA PRO A 141 2.83 -3.10 -1.71
C PRO A 141 4.08 -3.91 -1.36
N ARG A 142 3.98 -5.23 -1.42
CA ARG A 142 5.19 -6.06 -1.35
C ARG A 142 6.05 -5.69 -2.55
N PRO A 143 7.38 -5.54 -2.38
CA PRO A 143 8.25 -5.39 -3.53
C PRO A 143 7.96 -6.59 -4.44
N ASP A 144 7.48 -6.30 -5.65
CA ASP A 144 7.17 -7.33 -6.65
C ASP A 144 8.35 -8.32 -6.73
N ASP A 145 8.04 -9.62 -6.75
CA ASP A 145 8.98 -10.67 -7.13
C ASP A 145 9.38 -10.47 -8.61
N GLY A 146 10.13 -9.42 -8.93
CA GLY A 146 10.72 -9.18 -10.24
C GLY A 146 9.76 -8.91 -11.40
N THR A 147 8.43 -8.84 -11.23
CA THR A 147 7.52 -8.48 -12.33
C THR A 147 7.30 -6.97 -12.41
N ALA A 148 8.39 -6.20 -12.45
CA ALA A 148 8.31 -4.89 -13.09
C ALA A 148 7.85 -5.15 -14.52
N GLN A 149 6.58 -4.85 -14.82
CA GLN A 149 6.06 -4.95 -16.17
C GLN A 149 6.75 -3.87 -16.98
N VAL A 150 7.89 -4.22 -17.57
CA VAL A 150 8.60 -3.40 -18.54
C VAL A 150 7.56 -3.01 -19.58
N PRO A 151 7.29 -1.70 -19.80
CA PRO A 151 6.44 -1.28 -20.90
C PRO A 151 6.98 -1.96 -22.15
N ALA A 152 6.14 -2.71 -22.85
CA ALA A 152 6.55 -3.45 -24.05
C ALA A 152 7.40 -2.52 -24.92
N PRO A 153 8.57 -2.96 -25.42
CA PRO A 153 9.42 -2.12 -26.24
C PRO A 153 8.58 -1.46 -27.33
N ALA A 154 8.71 -0.14 -27.47
CA ALA A 154 8.02 0.59 -28.54
C ALA A 154 8.28 -0.16 -29.84
N GLN A 155 7.21 -0.66 -30.48
CA GLN A 155 7.33 -1.36 -31.74
C GLN A 155 8.11 -0.44 -32.70
N PRO A 156 9.15 -0.96 -33.40
CA PRO A 156 9.85 -0.14 -34.37
C PRO A 156 8.82 0.43 -35.35
N PRO A 157 8.95 1.71 -35.77
CA PRO A 157 8.07 2.28 -36.77
C PRO A 157 7.99 1.31 -37.94
N LYS A 158 6.76 0.92 -38.34
CA LYS A 158 6.56 0.14 -39.57
C LYS A 158 7.37 0.83 -40.67
N GLU A 159 8.27 0.08 -41.29
CA GLU A 159 9.19 0.59 -42.30
C GLU A 159 8.43 1.53 -43.25
N PRO A 160 8.89 2.77 -43.44
CA PRO A 160 8.25 3.62 -44.43
C PRO A 160 8.45 2.95 -45.79
N HIS A 161 7.34 2.59 -46.44
CA HIS A 161 7.30 2.02 -47.78
C HIS A 161 7.79 3.04 -48.83
N PHE A 162 9.07 3.43 -48.78
CA PHE A 162 9.70 4.19 -49.84
C PHE A 162 10.19 3.22 -50.92
N LYS A 163 9.37 3.06 -51.96
CA LYS A 163 9.85 2.51 -53.23
C LYS A 163 10.69 3.57 -53.92
N TYR A 164 12.01 3.39 -53.93
CA TYR A 164 12.86 4.14 -54.85
C TYR A 164 12.56 3.68 -56.28
N SER A 165 11.94 4.55 -57.08
CA SER A 165 11.97 4.39 -58.53
C SER A 165 13.34 4.85 -59.04
N PRO A 166 14.10 4.01 -59.76
CA PRO A 166 15.35 4.44 -60.34
C PRO A 166 15.08 5.53 -61.37
N VAL A 167 15.75 6.67 -61.21
CA VAL A 167 15.78 7.73 -62.21
C VAL A 167 16.50 7.17 -63.43
N LYS A 168 15.80 7.09 -64.57
CA LYS A 168 16.43 6.73 -65.84
C LYS A 168 17.44 7.82 -66.18
N GLN A 169 18.74 7.51 -66.07
CA GLN A 169 19.80 8.34 -66.63
C GLN A 169 19.65 8.38 -68.16
N SER A 170 19.03 9.44 -68.65
CA SER A 170 19.07 9.84 -70.04
C SER A 170 20.19 10.86 -70.21
N LEU A 171 21.40 10.37 -70.47
CA LEU A 171 22.45 11.17 -71.10
C LEU A 171 23.22 10.27 -72.06
N LYS A 172 22.54 9.93 -73.17
CA LYS A 172 23.21 9.55 -74.42
C LYS A 172 23.45 10.82 -75.22
N GLY A 173 24.73 11.12 -75.42
CA GLY A 173 25.21 11.84 -76.60
C GLY A 173 25.35 13.35 -76.47
N LEU A 174 26.55 13.82 -76.15
CA LEU A 174 27.23 14.67 -77.13
C LEU A 174 28.74 14.42 -77.09
N ILE A 175 29.21 13.94 -78.23
CA ILE A 175 30.58 13.59 -78.59
C ILE A 175 31.31 14.86 -79.05
N ALA A 176 32.61 14.92 -78.74
CA ALA A 176 33.71 15.61 -79.42
C ALA A 176 33.58 17.10 -79.77
N ARG A 177 34.50 17.91 -79.23
CA ARG A 177 35.79 18.24 -79.85
C ARG A 177 36.69 18.96 -78.86
#